data_AF-A0A963N576-F1
#
_entry.id   AF-A0A963N576-F1
#
_cell.length_a   1.000
_cell.length_b   1.000
_cell.length_c   1.000
_cell.angle_alpha   90.00
_cell.angle_beta   90.00
_cell.angle_gamma   90.00
#
_symmetry.space_group_name_H-M   'P 1'
#
loop_
_entity.id
_entity.type
_entity.pdbx_description
1 polymer ?
#
loop_
_entity_poly.entity_id
_entity_poly.type
_entity_poly.pdbx_seq_one_letter_code
_entity_poly.pdbx_strand_id
1 'polypeptide(L)'
;MKPLCALLLCAAANAAYADVYKCVETDPATGQRRVTYTNAKSAPGCERLSRDLPVSSVPGMAPRAPAPAASGGGFPRVSDTDQQRRDTERRKILEAELSAEEKSLESARKALASEDAVRYGNERNYQKKIDRLKPFQDKVELHERNVDALKRELSNLR
;
A
#
# COMPACT_ATOMS: atom_id res chain seq x y z
N MET A 1 7.94 48.16 -39.98
CA MET A 1 6.52 47.90 -39.72
C MET A 1 6.41 46.87 -38.60
N LYS A 2 5.83 47.33 -37.48
CA LYS A 2 5.42 46.70 -36.21
C LYS A 2 5.47 45.15 -36.10
N PRO A 3 6.38 44.58 -35.30
CA PRO A 3 6.17 43.32 -34.59
C PRO A 3 5.86 43.61 -33.11
N LEU A 4 4.89 44.50 -32.82
CA LEU A 4 4.54 44.87 -31.44
C LEU A 4 3.18 44.29 -31.00
N CYS A 5 2.43 43.66 -31.90
CA CYS A 5 1.08 43.17 -31.62
C CYS A 5 1.00 41.76 -31.01
N ALA A 6 2.09 40.97 -31.03
CA ALA A 6 2.05 39.60 -30.53
C ALA A 6 2.29 39.46 -29.01
N LEU A 7 2.76 40.51 -28.32
CA LEU A 7 3.09 40.45 -26.89
C LEU A 7 1.96 40.90 -25.96
N LEU A 8 0.87 41.45 -26.51
CA LEU A 8 -0.25 41.99 -25.71
C LEU A 8 -1.40 40.99 -25.47
N LEU A 9 -1.38 39.79 -26.06
CA LEU A 9 -2.49 38.84 -25.95
C LEU A 9 -2.35 37.81 -24.81
N CYS A 10 -1.21 37.73 -24.13
CA CYS A 10 -1.00 36.78 -23.02
C CYS A 10 -1.31 37.34 -21.61
N ALA A 11 -1.72 38.61 -21.49
CA ALA A 11 -1.95 39.24 -20.19
C ALA A 11 -3.38 39.06 -19.63
N ALA A 12 -4.28 38.40 -20.37
CA ALA A 12 -5.68 38.20 -19.96
C ALA A 12 -5.94 36.81 -19.33
N ALA A 13 -4.96 36.24 -18.63
CA ALA A 13 -5.24 35.12 -17.74
C ALA A 13 -6.00 35.65 -16.51
N ASN A 14 -7.33 35.57 -16.54
CA ASN A 14 -8.14 35.77 -15.34
C ASN A 14 -7.68 34.75 -14.30
N ALA A 15 -7.00 35.21 -13.25
CA ALA A 15 -6.74 34.37 -12.09
C ALA A 15 -8.11 33.98 -11.49
N ALA A 16 -8.47 32.71 -11.61
CA ALA A 16 -9.64 32.17 -10.94
C ALA A 16 -9.35 32.13 -9.43
N TYR A 17 -9.84 33.15 -8.71
CA TYR A 17 -9.78 33.18 -7.25
C TYR A 17 -10.97 32.40 -6.70
N ALA A 18 -10.71 31.21 -6.16
CA ALA A 18 -11.68 30.44 -5.40
C ALA A 18 -11.37 30.62 -3.90
N ASP A 19 -12.18 31.43 -3.22
CA ASP A 19 -12.13 31.58 -1.77
C ASP A 19 -12.94 30.45 -1.12
N VAL A 20 -12.35 29.73 -0.17
CA VAL A 20 -13.02 28.68 0.62
C VAL A 20 -13.31 29.21 2.00
N TYR A 21 -14.53 29.02 2.50
CA TYR A 21 -14.97 29.47 3.81
C TYR A 21 -15.26 28.26 4.71
N LYS A 22 -14.86 28.37 5.98
CA LYS A 22 -15.25 27.45 7.05
C LYS A 22 -16.38 28.09 7.84
N CYS A 23 -17.53 27.45 7.83
CA CYS A 23 -18.70 27.86 8.59
C CYS A 23 -18.86 26.94 9.80
N VAL A 24 -19.00 27.53 10.99
CA VAL A 24 -19.33 26.79 12.21
C VAL A 24 -20.68 27.25 12.69
N GLU A 25 -21.69 26.42 12.49
CA GLU A 25 -23.06 26.69 12.94
C GLU A 25 -23.38 25.80 14.14
N THR A 26 -24.09 26.36 15.11
CA THR A 26 -24.62 25.56 16.23
C THR A 26 -26.07 25.28 15.90
N ASP A 27 -26.41 24.01 15.74
CA ASP A 27 -27.78 23.60 15.48
C ASP A 27 -28.66 24.02 16.67
N PRO A 28 -29.67 24.88 16.47
CA PRO A 28 -30.50 25.40 17.54
C PRO A 28 -31.36 24.31 18.21
N ALA A 29 -31.60 23.18 17.55
CA ALA A 29 -32.40 22.08 18.10
C ALA A 29 -31.59 21.08 18.92
N THR A 30 -30.34 20.83 18.54
CA THR A 30 -29.49 19.79 19.16
C THR A 30 -28.30 20.36 19.94
N GLY A 31 -28.01 21.66 19.80
CA GLY A 31 -26.87 22.33 20.41
C GLY A 31 -25.51 21.89 19.86
N GLN A 32 -25.49 21.06 18.81
CA GLN A 32 -24.26 20.51 18.24
C GLN A 32 -23.62 21.48 17.25
N ARG A 33 -22.28 21.58 17.32
CA ARG A 33 -21.50 22.39 16.37
C ARG A 33 -21.27 21.61 15.07
N ARG A 34 -21.85 22.10 13.99
CA ARG A 34 -21.66 21.56 12.64
C ARG A 34 -20.67 22.44 11.87
N VAL A 35 -19.62 21.81 11.35
CA VAL A 35 -18.59 22.47 10.52
C VAL A 35 -18.84 22.15 9.06
N THR A 36 -19.00 23.17 8.23
CA THR A 36 -19.23 23.04 6.79
C THR A 36 -18.24 23.89 6.01
N TYR A 37 -17.69 23.35 4.92
CA TYR A 37 -16.80 24.07 4.01
C TYR A 37 -17.55 24.41 2.73
N THR A 38 -17.50 25.69 2.32
CA THR A 38 -18.25 26.20 1.15
C THR A 38 -17.39 27.19 0.35
N ASN A 39 -17.65 27.28 -0.94
CA ASN A 39 -17.03 28.22 -1.87
C ASN A 39 -17.79 29.57 -1.96
N ALA A 40 -18.89 29.73 -1.21
CA ALA A 40 -19.66 30.96 -1.14
C ALA A 40 -19.85 31.40 0.32
N LYS A 41 -19.70 32.69 0.62
CA LYS A 41 -19.97 33.25 1.96
C LYS A 41 -21.48 33.33 2.20
N SER A 42 -22.10 32.20 2.48
CA SER A 42 -23.56 32.06 2.52
C SER A 42 -24.19 32.20 3.91
N ALA A 43 -23.42 32.15 5.00
CA ALA A 43 -23.98 32.16 6.36
C ALA A 43 -23.21 33.04 7.37
N PRO A 44 -23.89 33.58 8.41
CA PRO A 44 -23.25 34.24 9.54
C PRO A 44 -22.41 33.24 10.35
N GLY A 45 -21.18 33.62 10.72
CA GLY A 45 -20.22 32.71 11.38
C GLY A 45 -19.29 31.93 10.43
N CYS A 46 -19.28 32.27 9.13
CA CYS A 46 -18.31 31.75 8.16
C CYS A 46 -17.04 32.60 8.11
N GLU A 47 -15.89 31.98 8.33
CA GLU A 47 -14.56 32.60 8.23
C GLU A 47 -13.83 32.12 6.98
N ARG A 48 -13.10 33.02 6.29
CA ARG A 48 -12.33 32.65 5.09
C ARG A 48 -11.10 31.86 5.49
N LEU A 49 -10.93 30.67 4.92
CA LEU A 49 -9.67 29.92 5.02
C LEU A 49 -8.63 30.61 4.15
N SER A 50 -7.60 31.17 4.77
CA SER A 50 -6.46 31.76 4.08
C SER A 50 -5.73 30.71 3.25
N ARG A 51 -5.52 30.98 1.95
CA ARG A 51 -4.66 30.17 1.07
C ARG A 51 -3.19 30.17 1.50
N ASP A 52 -2.80 31.16 2.30
CA ASP A 52 -1.41 31.41 2.68
C ASP A 52 -1.01 30.70 3.99
N LEU A 53 -1.90 29.89 4.58
CA LEU A 53 -1.54 29.08 5.73
C LEU A 53 -0.91 27.77 5.23
N PRO A 54 0.36 27.46 5.59
CA PRO A 54 0.96 26.19 5.25
C PRO A 54 0.11 25.07 5.86
N VAL A 55 -0.52 24.26 5.00
CA VAL A 55 -1.20 23.04 5.42
C VAL A 55 -0.13 22.09 5.94
N SER A 56 0.02 22.06 7.26
CA SER A 56 0.97 21.24 8.01
C SER A 56 2.46 21.46 7.67
N SER A 57 3.01 22.59 8.11
CA SER A 57 4.38 22.54 8.63
C SER A 57 4.31 22.04 10.07
N VAL A 58 4.48 20.72 10.26
CA VAL A 58 5.03 20.25 11.54
C VAL A 58 6.29 21.10 11.74
N PRO A 59 6.42 21.91 12.82
CA PRO A 59 7.60 22.73 12.99
C PRO A 59 8.80 21.80 12.88
N GLY A 60 9.66 22.05 11.89
CA GLY A 60 10.91 21.34 11.76
C GLY A 60 11.61 21.47 13.09
N MET A 61 11.85 20.34 13.75
CA MET A 61 12.54 20.31 15.03
C MET A 61 13.85 21.08 14.82
N ALA A 62 14.01 22.24 15.48
CA ALA A 62 15.32 22.86 15.56
C ALA A 62 16.30 21.77 16.03
N PRO A 63 17.54 21.69 15.52
CA PRO A 63 18.51 20.71 15.98
C PRO A 63 18.74 20.95 17.46
N ARG A 64 17.98 20.24 18.29
CA ARG A 64 18.15 20.18 19.71
C ARG A 64 19.47 19.43 19.87
N ALA A 65 20.46 20.07 20.48
CA ALA A 65 21.64 19.36 20.95
C ALA A 65 21.15 18.08 21.63
N PRO A 66 21.77 16.91 21.36
CA PRO A 66 21.30 15.65 21.92
C PRO A 66 21.23 15.81 23.42
N ALA A 67 20.01 15.93 23.94
CA ALA A 67 19.80 15.78 25.37
C ALA A 67 20.33 14.39 25.69
N PRO A 68 21.19 14.21 26.72
CA PRO A 68 21.55 12.87 27.14
C PRO A 68 20.25 12.13 27.34
N ALA A 69 20.08 11.02 26.62
CA ALA A 69 18.91 10.18 26.77
C ALA A 69 18.78 9.95 28.27
N ALA A 70 17.70 10.44 28.88
CA ALA A 70 17.41 10.13 30.25
C ALA A 70 17.21 8.61 30.28
N SER A 71 18.27 7.87 30.62
CA SER A 71 18.23 6.46 30.94
C SER A 71 17.56 6.32 32.30
N GLY A 72 16.33 6.79 32.40
CA GLY A 72 15.49 6.76 33.58
C GLY A 72 14.23 5.98 33.23
N GLY A 73 14.20 4.71 33.64
CA GLY A 73 13.12 3.77 33.36
C GLY A 73 13.43 2.89 32.15
N GLY A 74 14.08 1.74 32.40
CA GLY A 74 14.40 0.77 31.35
C GLY A 74 13.14 0.28 30.65
N PHE A 75 12.97 0.66 29.39
CA PHE A 75 11.98 0.04 28.51
C PHE A 75 12.22 -1.48 28.52
N PRO A 76 11.17 -2.32 28.61
CA PRO A 76 11.33 -3.77 28.65
C PRO A 76 12.16 -4.24 27.46
N ARG A 77 13.37 -4.77 27.73
CA ARG A 77 14.19 -5.40 26.72
C ARG A 77 13.80 -6.86 26.64
N VAL A 78 13.70 -7.36 25.42
CA VAL A 78 13.50 -8.79 25.24
C VAL A 78 14.78 -9.52 25.62
N SER A 79 14.65 -10.62 26.36
CA SER A 79 15.82 -11.43 26.74
C SER A 79 16.41 -12.12 25.50
N ASP A 80 17.71 -12.38 25.52
CA ASP A 80 18.37 -13.15 24.45
C ASP A 80 17.77 -14.54 24.31
N THR A 81 17.33 -15.15 25.42
CA THR A 81 16.62 -16.43 25.43
C THR A 81 15.26 -16.36 24.72
N ASP A 82 14.53 -15.25 24.86
CA ASP A 82 13.26 -15.05 24.15
C ASP A 82 13.48 -14.78 22.66
N GLN A 83 14.57 -14.09 22.30
CA GLN A 83 14.95 -13.85 20.91
C GLN A 83 15.32 -15.17 20.22
N GLN A 84 16.21 -15.97 20.81
CA GLN A 84 16.60 -17.29 20.30
C GLN A 84 15.40 -18.24 20.14
N ARG A 85 14.48 -18.24 21.13
CA ARG A 85 13.25 -19.03 21.05
C ARG A 85 12.40 -18.62 19.85
N ARG A 86 12.21 -17.31 19.63
CA ARG A 86 11.45 -16.83 18.46
C ARG A 86 12.13 -17.17 17.15
N ASP A 87 13.44 -17.03 17.06
CA ASP A 87 14.18 -17.31 15.83
C ASP A 87 14.13 -18.81 15.48
N THR A 88 14.21 -19.67 16.50
CA THR A 88 14.02 -21.12 16.37
C THR A 88 12.60 -21.48 15.92
N GLU A 89 11.58 -20.89 16.54
CA GLU A 89 10.18 -21.11 16.15
C GLU A 89 9.90 -20.59 14.74
N ARG A 90 10.44 -19.42 14.37
CA ARG A 90 10.33 -18.88 13.01
C ARG A 90 10.93 -19.83 11.99
N ARG A 91 12.11 -20.40 12.27
CA ARG A 91 12.73 -21.41 11.40
C ARG A 91 11.83 -22.64 11.25
N LYS A 92 11.32 -23.19 12.35
CA LYS A 92 10.42 -24.37 12.30
C LYS A 92 9.16 -24.11 11.50
N ILE A 93 8.55 -22.93 11.64
CA ILE A 93 7.36 -22.53 10.88
C ILE A 93 7.69 -22.51 9.38
N LEU A 94 8.77 -21.85 8.98
CA LEU A 94 9.17 -21.77 7.57
C LEU A 94 9.56 -23.13 6.99
N GLU A 95 10.19 -24.02 7.77
CA GLU A 95 10.47 -25.40 7.36
C GLU A 95 9.18 -26.21 7.17
N ALA A 96 8.20 -26.05 8.06
CA ALA A 96 6.91 -26.70 7.94
C ALA A 96 6.13 -26.21 6.71
N GLU A 97 6.09 -24.89 6.49
CA GLU A 97 5.50 -24.27 5.30
C GLU A 97 6.17 -24.74 4.02
N LEU A 98 7.52 -24.80 3.99
CA LEU A 98 8.27 -25.32 2.85
C LEU A 98 7.87 -26.76 2.53
N SER A 99 7.79 -27.62 3.56
CA SER A 99 7.38 -29.02 3.37
C SER A 99 5.95 -29.16 2.83
N ALA A 100 5.04 -28.26 3.22
CA ALA A 100 3.67 -28.23 2.75
C ALA A 100 3.58 -27.76 1.29
N GLU A 101 4.35 -26.72 0.94
CA GLU A 101 4.43 -26.23 -0.44
C GLU A 101 5.09 -27.24 -1.38
N GLU A 102 6.14 -27.94 -0.96
CA GLU A 102 6.77 -29.00 -1.77
C GLU A 102 5.80 -30.15 -2.07
N LYS A 103 4.96 -30.55 -1.10
CA LYS A 103 3.88 -31.52 -1.32
C LYS A 103 2.81 -30.99 -2.27
N SER A 104 2.45 -29.71 -2.12
CA SER A 104 1.46 -29.06 -2.99
C SER A 104 1.95 -28.97 -4.43
N LEU A 105 3.22 -28.63 -4.62
CA LEU A 105 3.92 -28.64 -5.91
C LEU A 105 3.92 -30.04 -6.55
N GLU A 106 4.24 -31.08 -5.78
CA GLU A 106 4.20 -32.45 -6.28
C GLU A 106 2.78 -32.84 -6.74
N SER A 107 1.76 -32.47 -5.96
CA SER A 107 0.36 -32.72 -6.32
C SER A 107 -0.07 -31.97 -7.58
N ALA A 108 0.36 -30.71 -7.75
CA ALA A 108 0.08 -29.89 -8.92
C ALA A 108 0.75 -30.47 -10.18
N ARG A 109 1.99 -30.95 -10.06
CA ARG A 109 2.71 -31.63 -11.15
C ARG A 109 2.01 -32.93 -11.56
N LYS A 110 1.53 -33.72 -10.60
CA LYS A 110 0.75 -34.93 -10.88
C LYS A 110 -0.57 -34.60 -11.59
N ALA A 111 -1.28 -33.55 -11.15
CA ALA A 111 -2.52 -33.10 -11.79
C ALA A 111 -2.28 -32.62 -13.23
N LEU A 112 -1.21 -31.85 -13.47
CA LEU A 112 -0.82 -31.45 -14.83
C LEU A 112 -0.52 -32.68 -15.71
N ALA A 113 0.22 -33.65 -15.19
CA ALA A 113 0.56 -34.87 -15.92
C ALA A 113 -0.67 -35.73 -16.23
N SER A 114 -1.60 -35.87 -15.28
CA SER A 114 -2.86 -36.58 -15.52
C SER A 114 -3.69 -35.91 -16.59
N GLU A 115 -3.80 -34.58 -16.55
CA GLU A 115 -4.56 -33.82 -17.55
C GLU A 115 -3.90 -33.87 -18.92
N ASP A 116 -2.57 -33.80 -19.00
CA ASP A 116 -1.86 -33.90 -20.29
C ASP A 116 -2.01 -35.29 -20.94
N ALA A 117 -2.11 -36.34 -20.12
CA ALA A 117 -2.33 -37.71 -20.60
C ALA A 117 -3.73 -37.93 -21.17
N VAL A 118 -4.74 -37.15 -20.74
CA VAL A 118 -6.11 -37.25 -21.28
C VAL A 118 -6.14 -36.68 -22.70
N ARG A 119 -6.53 -37.53 -23.64
CA ARG A 119 -6.83 -37.15 -25.03
C ARG A 119 -8.34 -37.05 -25.21
N TYR A 120 -8.87 -35.86 -25.45
CA TYR A 120 -10.26 -35.71 -25.86
C TYR A 120 -10.36 -35.72 -27.40
N GLY A 121 -11.32 -36.46 -27.95
CA GLY A 121 -11.48 -36.62 -29.41
C GLY A 121 -11.80 -35.32 -30.17
N ASN A 122 -12.22 -34.29 -29.45
CA ASN A 122 -12.54 -32.93 -29.89
C ASN A 122 -11.32 -31.97 -29.90
N GLU A 123 -10.11 -32.48 -29.62
CA GLU A 123 -8.87 -31.71 -29.51
C GLU A 123 -8.00 -31.70 -30.78
N ARG A 124 -8.61 -31.85 -31.97
CA ARG A 124 -7.88 -31.59 -33.22
C ARG A 124 -7.30 -30.17 -33.28
N ASN A 125 -7.88 -29.23 -32.52
CA ASN A 125 -7.34 -27.88 -32.36
C ASN A 125 -6.40 -27.83 -31.15
N TYR A 126 -5.11 -27.61 -31.43
CA TYR A 126 -4.04 -27.51 -30.43
C TYR A 126 -4.30 -26.41 -29.37
N GLN A 127 -4.98 -25.31 -29.74
CA GLN A 127 -5.27 -24.21 -28.83
C GLN A 127 -6.16 -24.65 -27.66
N LYS A 128 -7.15 -25.52 -27.89
CA LYS A 128 -8.04 -26.01 -26.83
C LYS A 128 -7.29 -26.83 -25.78
N LYS A 129 -6.28 -27.59 -26.21
CA LYS A 129 -5.40 -28.33 -25.30
C LYS A 129 -4.54 -27.37 -24.46
N ILE A 130 -3.97 -26.33 -25.07
CA ILE A 130 -3.21 -25.30 -24.35
C ILE A 130 -4.11 -24.64 -23.30
N ASP A 131 -5.30 -24.19 -23.68
CA ASP A 131 -6.20 -23.48 -22.78
C ASP A 131 -6.64 -24.36 -21.60
N ARG A 132 -6.81 -25.67 -21.82
CA ARG A 132 -7.09 -26.66 -20.76
C ARG A 132 -5.90 -26.85 -19.81
N LEU A 133 -4.68 -26.97 -20.33
CA LEU A 133 -3.49 -27.23 -19.53
C LEU A 133 -2.97 -26.00 -18.81
N LYS A 134 -3.21 -24.81 -19.36
CA LYS A 134 -2.79 -23.51 -18.82
C LYS A 134 -3.05 -23.37 -17.31
N PRO A 135 -4.27 -23.57 -16.77
CA PRO A 135 -4.51 -23.44 -15.33
C PRO A 135 -3.71 -24.43 -14.47
N PHE A 136 -3.32 -25.58 -15.00
CA PHE A 136 -2.47 -26.54 -14.28
C PHE A 136 -1.01 -26.13 -14.32
N GLN A 137 -0.54 -25.59 -15.46
CA GLN A 137 0.79 -25.02 -15.59
C GLN A 137 0.96 -23.81 -14.66
N ASP A 138 -0.01 -22.89 -14.66
CA ASP A 138 0.00 -21.70 -13.80
C ASP A 138 0.05 -22.09 -12.30
N LYS A 139 -0.62 -23.18 -11.90
CA LYS A 139 -0.55 -23.71 -10.52
C LYS A 139 0.83 -24.27 -10.18
N VAL A 140 1.46 -25.01 -11.09
CA VAL A 140 2.82 -25.53 -10.88
C VAL A 140 3.80 -24.37 -10.71
N GLU A 141 3.74 -23.36 -11.59
CA GLU A 141 4.61 -22.18 -11.51
C GLU A 141 4.38 -21.37 -10.23
N LEU A 142 3.13 -21.27 -9.77
CA LEU A 142 2.82 -20.63 -8.49
C LEU A 142 3.54 -21.33 -7.32
N HIS A 143 3.39 -22.64 -7.20
CA HIS A 143 4.02 -23.39 -6.11
C HIS A 143 5.56 -23.40 -6.23
N GLU A 144 6.12 -23.42 -7.44
CA GLU A 144 7.56 -23.32 -7.66
C GLU A 144 8.11 -21.99 -7.11
N ARG A 145 7.45 -20.87 -7.44
CA ARG A 145 7.82 -19.55 -6.92
C ARG A 145 7.69 -19.45 -5.41
N ASN A 146 6.66 -20.07 -4.82
CA ASN A 146 6.48 -20.09 -3.37
C ASN A 146 7.60 -20.88 -2.67
N VAL A 147 7.95 -22.06 -3.20
CA VAL A 147 9.08 -22.87 -2.70
C VAL A 147 10.39 -22.09 -2.75
N ASP A 148 10.65 -21.40 -3.86
CA ASP A 148 11.86 -20.57 -4.00
C ASP A 148 11.87 -19.38 -3.02
N ALA A 149 10.73 -18.73 -2.80
CA ALA A 149 10.60 -17.65 -1.84
C ALA A 149 10.89 -18.14 -0.41
N LEU A 150 10.29 -19.25 0.02
CA LEU A 150 10.50 -19.85 1.35
C LEU A 150 11.97 -20.28 1.54
N LYS A 151 12.59 -20.88 0.52
CA LYS A 151 14.02 -21.23 0.55
C LYS A 151 14.92 -20.00 0.75
N ARG A 152 14.61 -18.89 0.08
CA ARG A 152 15.33 -17.62 0.27
C ARG A 152 15.12 -17.07 1.67
N GLU A 153 13.89 -17.07 2.18
CA GLU A 153 13.61 -16.62 3.55
C GLU A 153 14.36 -17.44 4.60
N LEU A 154 14.37 -18.76 4.48
CA LEU A 154 15.15 -19.65 5.35
C LEU A 154 16.65 -19.35 5.29
N SER A 155 17.19 -19.08 4.10
CA SER A 155 18.60 -18.73 3.93
C SER A 155 18.98 -17.38 4.57
N ASN A 156 18.00 -16.49 4.74
CA ASN A 156 18.19 -15.16 5.32
C ASN A 156 17.98 -15.14 6.85
N LEU A 157 17.61 -16.26 7.47
CA LEU A 157 17.54 -16.37 8.93
C LEU A 157 18.96 -16.41 9.51
N ARG A 158 19.37 -15.32 10.16
CA ARG A 158 20.60 -15.21 10.95
C ARG A 158 20.34 -15.54 12.40
#